data_AF-A0A2T1E3V7-F1
#
_entry.id   AF-A0A2T1E3V7-F1
#
_cell.length_a   1.000
_cell.length_b   1.000
_cell.length_c   1.000
_cell.angle_alpha   90.00
_cell.angle_beta   90.00
_cell.angle_gamma   90.00
#
_symmetry.space_group_name_H-M   'P 1'
#
loop_
_entity.id
_entity.type
_entity.pdbx_description
1 polymer ?
#
loop_
_entity_poly.entity_id
_entity_poly.type
_entity_poly.pdbx_seq_one_letter_code
_entity_poly.pdbx_strand_id
1 'polypeptide(L)'
;MKAKKKQFNKSTLVFCLGMLGVFLMSLSLRFWELERFNTLVFDEVYYAKFANDYLTKTPFFNAHPPLSQYIIAIGIAIGTHLPFGKTAVNSMAGSLLSPWDYRWLNALTGSFIPLVVGALAYQLLRRHSYAFLAALFAACDGLFLVESRYALNNIYLVLFGILGQLFILKSVEAEGKKRWLWLILAGIGFGASAAIKWNGLWFLFGTYLILICGWAVSFIQGNKGDEEQS
;
A
#
# COMPACT_ATOMS: atom_id res chain seq x y z
N MET A 1 -11.20 2.80 -44.12
CA MET A 1 -11.02 2.74 -42.64
C MET A 1 -9.86 3.63 -42.23
N LYS A 2 -10.11 4.86 -41.75
CA LYS A 2 -9.04 5.72 -41.19
C LYS A 2 -8.71 5.23 -39.79
N ALA A 3 -7.49 4.72 -39.59
CA ALA A 3 -6.95 4.43 -38.27
C ALA A 3 -6.98 5.72 -37.42
N LYS A 4 -7.72 5.72 -36.32
CA LYS A 4 -7.66 6.78 -35.31
C LYS A 4 -6.23 6.78 -34.73
N LYS A 5 -5.38 7.70 -35.22
CA LYS A 5 -4.09 8.02 -34.59
C LYS A 5 -4.40 8.43 -33.15
N LYS A 6 -3.98 7.63 -32.18
CA LYS A 6 -4.12 7.92 -30.74
C LYS A 6 -3.30 9.17 -30.46
N GLN A 7 -3.96 10.32 -30.41
CA GLN A 7 -3.30 11.61 -30.20
C GLN A 7 -2.62 11.58 -28.83
N PHE A 8 -1.29 11.61 -28.84
CA PHE A 8 -0.49 11.50 -27.63
C PHE A 8 -0.68 12.78 -26.81
N ASN A 9 -1.37 12.68 -25.68
CA ASN A 9 -1.64 13.84 -24.84
C ASN A 9 -0.39 14.20 -24.03
N LYS A 10 0.31 15.27 -24.43
CA LYS A 10 1.52 15.79 -23.76
C LYS A 10 1.32 15.96 -22.25
N SER A 11 0.14 16.39 -21.81
CA SER A 11 -0.19 16.55 -20.38
C SER A 11 -0.18 15.22 -19.62
N THR A 12 -0.73 14.16 -20.22
CA THR A 12 -0.72 12.82 -19.63
C THR A 12 0.70 12.25 -19.57
N LEU A 13 1.52 12.49 -20.60
CA LEU A 13 2.93 12.07 -20.58
C LEU A 13 3.70 12.74 -19.43
N VAL A 14 3.57 14.06 -19.29
CA VAL A 14 4.22 14.83 -18.23
C VAL A 14 3.80 14.33 -16.85
N PHE A 15 2.50 14.05 -16.66
CA PHE A 15 2.01 13.47 -15.41
C PHE A 15 2.61 12.08 -15.15
N CYS A 16 2.64 11.19 -16.14
CA CYS A 16 3.24 9.86 -15.98
C CYS A 16 4.73 9.92 -15.65
N LEU A 17 5.49 10.80 -16.32
CA LEU A 17 6.90 11.03 -16.02
C LEU A 17 7.09 11.62 -14.61
N GLY A 18 6.22 12.53 -14.20
CA GLY A 18 6.21 13.09 -12.84
C GLY A 18 5.98 12.00 -11.79
N MET A 19 4.98 11.14 -11.98
CA MET A 19 4.69 10.02 -11.08
C MET A 19 5.82 8.99 -11.06
N LEU A 20 6.47 8.74 -12.20
CA LEU A 20 7.67 7.90 -12.26
C LEU A 20 8.82 8.53 -11.46
N GLY A 21 9.02 9.84 -11.57
CA GLY A 21 9.98 10.59 -10.76
C GLY A 21 9.70 10.45 -9.26
N VAL A 22 8.44 10.59 -8.84
CA VAL A 22 8.02 10.38 -7.45
C VAL A 22 8.29 8.94 -7.00
N PHE A 23 8.01 7.94 -7.84
CA PHE A 23 8.31 6.55 -7.52
C PHE A 23 9.80 6.30 -7.32
N LEU A 24 10.64 6.77 -8.25
CA LEU A 24 12.09 6.62 -8.17
C LEU A 24 12.65 7.32 -6.93
N MET A 25 12.18 8.54 -6.63
CA MET A 25 12.54 9.25 -5.41
C MET A 25 12.12 8.47 -4.16
N SER A 26 10.87 7.98 -4.13
CA SER A 26 10.31 7.18 -3.05
C SER A 26 11.13 5.90 -2.80
N LEU A 27 11.54 5.23 -3.89
CA LEU A 27 12.41 4.05 -3.87
C LEU A 27 13.79 4.41 -3.31
N SER A 28 14.44 5.45 -3.82
CA SER A 28 15.76 5.87 -3.36
C SER A 28 15.76 6.22 -1.86
N LEU A 29 14.78 6.98 -1.38
CA LEU A 29 14.69 7.38 0.03
C LEU A 29 14.51 6.19 0.98
N ARG A 30 13.79 5.15 0.55
CA ARG A 30 13.51 3.95 1.36
C ARG A 30 14.65 2.95 1.34
N PHE A 31 15.38 2.86 0.23
CA PHE A 31 16.53 1.98 0.12
C PHE A 31 17.85 2.62 0.56
N TRP A 32 17.87 3.93 0.78
CA TRP A 32 19.04 4.64 1.29
C TRP A 32 19.49 4.08 2.64
N GLU A 33 20.69 3.52 2.70
CA GLU A 33 21.31 3.01 3.94
C GLU A 33 20.39 2.06 4.74
N LEU A 34 19.71 1.13 4.06
CA LEU A 34 18.77 0.20 4.69
C LEU A 34 19.43 -0.71 5.76
N GLU A 35 20.72 -0.97 5.60
CA GLU A 35 21.51 -1.82 6.50
C GLU A 35 22.14 -1.07 7.68
N ARG A 36 22.06 0.27 7.71
CA ARG A 36 22.84 1.10 8.64
C ARG A 36 22.73 0.67 10.09
N PHE A 37 21.53 0.29 10.52
CA PHE A 37 21.29 -0.21 11.87
C PHE A 37 21.22 -1.73 11.85
N ASN A 38 22.35 -2.39 12.17
CA ASN A 38 22.44 -3.85 12.32
C ASN A 38 21.87 -4.34 13.66
N THR A 39 20.69 -3.85 14.02
CA THR A 39 19.94 -4.15 15.23
C THR A 39 18.46 -4.14 14.91
N LEU A 40 17.65 -4.94 15.63
CA LEU A 40 16.19 -4.84 15.54
C LEU A 40 15.73 -3.54 16.20
N VAL A 41 14.88 -2.78 15.52
CA VAL A 41 14.35 -1.50 15.98
C VAL A 41 12.85 -1.64 16.25
N PHE A 42 12.40 -1.21 17.43
CA PHE A 42 10.98 -1.19 17.81
C PHE A 42 10.33 -2.58 17.61
N ASP A 43 9.16 -2.67 16.98
CA ASP A 43 8.41 -3.91 16.77
C ASP A 43 9.09 -4.90 15.80
N GLU A 44 10.25 -4.57 15.19
CA GLU A 44 11.04 -5.57 14.45
C GLU A 44 11.46 -6.75 15.34
N VAL A 45 11.61 -6.51 16.65
CA VAL A 45 11.89 -7.56 17.65
C VAL A 45 10.85 -8.68 17.62
N TYR A 46 9.62 -8.36 17.20
CA TYR A 46 8.53 -9.32 17.03
C TYR A 46 8.43 -9.78 15.58
N TYR A 47 8.26 -8.85 14.64
CA TYR A 47 7.86 -9.22 13.27
C TYR A 47 8.97 -9.89 12.46
N ALA A 48 10.22 -9.45 12.59
CA ALA A 48 11.35 -10.11 11.92
C ALA A 48 11.59 -11.50 12.53
N LYS A 49 11.45 -11.63 13.85
CA LYS A 49 11.57 -12.89 14.57
C LYS A 49 10.46 -13.88 14.18
N PHE A 50 9.20 -13.47 14.20
CA PHE A 50 8.06 -14.32 13.81
C PHE A 50 8.14 -14.75 12.35
N ALA A 51 8.61 -13.87 11.46
CA ALA A 51 8.86 -14.21 10.07
C ALA A 51 9.95 -15.30 9.93
N ASN A 52 11.06 -15.17 10.67
CA ASN A 52 12.08 -16.21 10.73
C ASN A 52 11.53 -17.50 11.36
N ASP A 53 10.71 -17.40 12.40
CA ASP A 53 10.12 -18.56 13.08
C ASP A 53 9.22 -19.38 12.15
N TYR A 54 8.50 -18.72 11.23
CA TYR A 54 7.77 -19.41 10.17
C TYR A 54 8.70 -20.21 9.24
N LEU A 55 9.87 -19.68 8.89
CA LEU A 55 10.85 -20.37 8.03
C LEU A 55 11.50 -21.55 8.75
N THR A 56 11.85 -21.39 10.02
CA THR A 56 12.47 -22.42 10.85
C THR A 56 11.47 -23.40 11.45
N LYS A 57 10.16 -23.18 11.24
CA LYS A 57 9.05 -23.97 11.81
C LYS A 57 9.10 -24.03 13.34
N THR A 58 9.57 -22.96 13.97
CA THR A 58 9.59 -22.81 15.42
C THR A 58 8.23 -22.30 15.91
N PRO A 59 7.58 -22.96 16.89
CA PRO A 59 6.30 -22.49 17.41
C PRO A 59 6.43 -21.14 18.13
N PHE A 60 5.48 -20.24 17.88
CA PHE A 60 5.39 -18.95 18.57
C PHE A 60 3.92 -18.53 18.73
N PHE A 61 3.68 -17.53 19.59
CA PHE A 61 2.36 -16.93 19.76
C PHE A 61 2.34 -15.52 19.18
N ASN A 62 1.33 -15.22 18.37
CA ASN A 62 1.13 -13.90 17.78
C ASN A 62 -0.35 -13.52 17.85
N ALA A 63 -0.61 -12.31 18.36
CA ALA A 63 -1.97 -11.79 18.51
C ALA A 63 -2.58 -11.32 17.17
N HIS A 64 -1.75 -11.11 16.15
CA HIS A 64 -2.20 -10.59 14.86
C HIS A 64 -2.31 -11.69 13.80
N PRO A 65 -3.25 -11.53 12.85
CA PRO A 65 -3.27 -12.32 11.63
C PRO A 65 -1.90 -12.32 10.90
N PRO A 66 -1.53 -13.41 10.21
CA PRO A 66 -0.13 -13.69 9.90
C PRO A 66 0.36 -13.13 8.56
N LEU A 67 -0.46 -12.43 7.78
CA LEU A 67 -0.11 -12.13 6.38
C LEU A 67 1.16 -11.28 6.27
N SER A 68 1.36 -10.27 7.13
CA SER A 68 2.58 -9.47 7.11
C SER A 68 3.83 -10.30 7.39
N GLN A 69 3.74 -11.25 8.32
CA GLN A 69 4.85 -12.11 8.73
C GLN A 69 5.19 -13.08 7.59
N TYR A 70 4.20 -13.58 6.85
CA TYR A 70 4.45 -14.36 5.64
C TYR A 70 5.16 -13.55 4.56
N ILE A 71 4.76 -12.28 4.36
CA ILE A 71 5.44 -11.40 3.40
C ILE A 71 6.89 -11.16 3.84
N ILE A 72 7.14 -10.82 5.10
CA ILE A 72 8.50 -10.63 5.63
C ILE A 72 9.30 -11.94 5.53
N ALA A 73 8.69 -13.10 5.78
CA ALA A 73 9.34 -14.40 5.66
C ALA A 73 9.75 -14.70 4.21
N ILE A 74 8.91 -14.37 3.23
CA ILE A 74 9.28 -14.41 1.80
C ILE A 74 10.43 -13.45 1.52
N GLY A 75 10.38 -12.26 2.11
CA GLY A 75 11.47 -11.27 2.08
C GLY A 75 12.80 -11.88 2.54
N ILE A 76 12.81 -12.52 3.71
CA ILE A 76 13.98 -13.19 4.27
C ILE A 76 14.45 -14.31 3.33
N ALA A 77 13.55 -15.21 2.93
CA ALA A 77 13.89 -16.37 2.09
C ALA A 77 14.53 -15.97 0.75
N ILE A 78 14.07 -14.87 0.13
CA ILE A 78 14.67 -14.34 -1.10
C ILE A 78 15.96 -13.58 -0.76
N GLY A 79 15.92 -12.71 0.25
CA GLY A 79 17.03 -11.85 0.66
C GLY A 79 18.29 -12.63 1.02
N THR A 80 18.14 -13.79 1.68
CA THR A 80 19.26 -14.67 2.02
C THR A 80 20.05 -15.16 0.82
N HIS A 81 19.42 -15.25 -0.36
CA HIS A 81 20.06 -15.68 -1.60
C HIS A 81 20.55 -14.53 -2.49
N LEU A 82 20.28 -13.27 -2.13
CA LEU A 82 20.78 -12.12 -2.88
C LEU A 82 22.28 -11.88 -2.61
N PRO A 83 23.07 -11.52 -3.63
CA PRO A 83 24.52 -11.33 -3.48
C PRO A 83 24.91 -9.98 -2.85
N PHE A 84 23.94 -9.09 -2.60
CA PHE A 84 24.12 -7.76 -2.02
C PHE A 84 23.33 -7.65 -0.71
N GLY A 85 23.55 -6.58 0.04
CA GLY A 85 22.89 -6.40 1.33
C GLY A 85 23.36 -7.44 2.36
N LYS A 86 24.69 -7.65 2.43
CA LYS A 86 25.34 -8.59 3.36
C LYS A 86 26.48 -7.94 4.13
N THR A 87 26.51 -6.61 4.21
CA THR A 87 27.64 -5.89 4.82
C THR A 87 27.75 -6.14 6.32
N ALA A 88 26.61 -6.35 6.98
CA ALA A 88 26.53 -6.68 8.39
C ALA A 88 25.45 -7.74 8.62
N VAL A 89 25.71 -8.66 9.54
CA VAL A 89 24.77 -9.72 9.94
C VAL A 89 24.64 -9.76 11.46
N ASN A 90 23.51 -10.27 11.95
CA ASN A 90 23.26 -10.52 13.35
C ASN A 90 22.33 -11.74 13.53
N SER A 91 22.24 -12.27 14.74
CA SER A 91 21.39 -13.43 15.06
C SER A 91 20.11 -13.08 15.85
N MET A 92 19.73 -11.80 15.91
CA MET A 92 18.65 -11.33 16.80
C MET A 92 17.26 -11.82 16.39
N ALA A 93 17.06 -12.09 15.10
CA ALA A 93 15.80 -12.67 14.59
C ALA A 93 15.71 -14.20 14.81
N GLY A 94 16.71 -14.83 15.43
CA GLY A 94 16.77 -16.28 15.67
C GLY A 94 17.63 -17.06 14.67
N SER A 95 17.98 -16.44 13.54
CA SER A 95 18.92 -16.95 12.53
C SER A 95 19.95 -15.88 12.20
N LEU A 96 21.11 -16.28 11.67
CA LEU A 96 22.12 -15.33 11.20
C LEU A 96 21.65 -14.65 9.91
N LEU A 97 21.18 -13.41 10.01
CA LEU A 97 20.55 -12.64 8.93
C LEU A 97 21.14 -11.23 8.82
N SER A 98 21.14 -10.66 7.62
CA SER A 98 21.39 -9.24 7.41
C SER A 98 20.10 -8.44 7.66
N PRO A 99 20.19 -7.17 8.13
CA PRO A 99 19.05 -6.26 8.14
C PRO A 99 18.38 -6.10 6.79
N TRP A 100 19.15 -6.21 5.71
CA TRP A 100 18.59 -6.20 4.37
C TRP A 100 17.54 -7.30 4.19
N ASP A 101 17.81 -8.52 4.67
CA ASP A 101 17.01 -9.73 4.43
C ASP A 101 15.56 -9.56 4.86
N TYR A 102 15.33 -8.92 6.01
CA TYR A 102 13.98 -8.69 6.53
C TYR A 102 13.40 -7.31 6.19
N ARG A 103 14.20 -6.33 5.75
CA ARG A 103 13.73 -4.95 5.49
C ARG A 103 13.46 -4.61 4.03
N TRP A 104 14.11 -5.28 3.07
CA TRP A 104 14.06 -4.85 1.65
C TRP A 104 12.64 -4.89 1.07
N LEU A 105 11.85 -5.89 1.44
CA LEU A 105 10.49 -6.04 0.93
C LEU A 105 9.56 -5.00 1.55
N ASN A 106 9.75 -4.65 2.83
CA ASN A 106 9.09 -3.52 3.47
C ASN A 106 9.38 -2.21 2.74
N ALA A 107 10.66 -1.95 2.43
CA ALA A 107 11.09 -0.74 1.73
C ALA A 107 10.50 -0.69 0.31
N LEU A 108 10.49 -1.82 -0.40
CA LEU A 108 9.87 -1.94 -1.72
C LEU A 108 8.37 -1.67 -1.66
N THR A 109 7.64 -2.32 -0.75
CA THR A 109 6.19 -2.12 -0.58
C THR A 109 5.87 -0.67 -0.24
N GLY A 110 6.58 -0.07 0.71
CA GLY A 110 6.39 1.34 1.07
C GLY A 110 6.65 2.29 -0.08
N SER A 111 7.52 1.92 -1.03
CA SER A 111 7.84 2.76 -2.19
C SER A 111 6.65 2.96 -3.13
N PHE A 112 5.69 2.03 -3.13
CA PHE A 112 4.46 2.10 -3.92
C PHE A 112 3.34 2.92 -3.27
N ILE A 113 3.36 3.13 -1.95
CA ILE A 113 2.29 3.87 -1.25
C ILE A 113 2.05 5.26 -1.85
N PRO A 114 3.08 6.08 -2.14
CA PRO A 114 2.90 7.38 -2.77
C PRO A 114 2.13 7.33 -4.10
N LEU A 115 2.33 6.27 -4.89
CA LEU A 115 1.62 6.08 -6.15
C LEU A 115 0.13 5.80 -5.94
N VAL A 116 -0.19 4.99 -4.94
CA VAL A 116 -1.59 4.67 -4.61
C VAL A 116 -2.30 5.88 -4.00
N VAL A 117 -1.61 6.65 -3.15
CA VAL A 117 -2.12 7.92 -2.62
C VAL A 117 -2.37 8.93 -3.75
N GLY A 118 -1.44 9.08 -4.68
CA GLY A 118 -1.62 9.93 -5.86
C GLY A 118 -2.79 9.46 -6.74
N ALA A 119 -2.94 8.15 -6.93
CA ALA A 119 -4.06 7.59 -7.67
C ALA A 119 -5.41 7.83 -6.98
N LEU A 120 -5.48 7.71 -5.65
CA LEU A 120 -6.67 8.06 -4.86
C LEU A 120 -7.02 9.54 -5.00
N ALA A 121 -6.04 10.42 -4.82
CA ALA A 121 -6.22 11.86 -4.99
C ALA A 121 -6.71 12.20 -6.42
N TYR A 122 -6.17 11.52 -7.44
CA TYR A 122 -6.65 11.67 -8.81
C TYR A 122 -8.11 11.23 -8.97
N GLN A 123 -8.50 10.09 -8.40
CA GLN A 123 -9.88 9.61 -8.51
C GLN A 123 -10.89 10.54 -7.83
N LEU A 124 -10.51 11.17 -6.71
CA LEU A 124 -11.36 12.10 -5.98
C LEU A 124 -11.46 13.48 -6.65
N LEU A 125 -10.34 14.03 -7.13
CA LEU A 125 -10.26 15.42 -7.58
C LEU A 125 -10.20 15.60 -9.11
N ARG A 126 -9.89 14.53 -9.85
CA ARG A 126 -9.70 14.52 -11.32
C ARG A 126 -8.71 15.55 -11.85
N ARG A 127 -7.71 15.89 -11.04
CA ARG A 127 -6.67 16.87 -11.39
C ARG A 127 -5.27 16.30 -11.18
N HIS A 128 -4.47 16.29 -12.25
CA HIS A 128 -3.10 15.76 -12.23
C HIS A 128 -2.18 16.47 -11.24
N SER A 129 -2.33 17.79 -11.06
CA SER A 129 -1.50 18.57 -10.12
C SER A 129 -1.70 18.13 -8.67
N TYR A 130 -2.94 17.97 -8.22
CA TYR A 130 -3.25 17.53 -6.87
C TYR A 130 -2.82 16.07 -6.64
N ALA A 131 -3.00 15.20 -7.64
CA ALA A 131 -2.52 13.83 -7.58
C ALA A 131 -0.99 13.75 -7.43
N PHE A 132 -0.26 14.56 -8.20
CA PHE A 132 1.19 14.65 -8.11
C PHE A 132 1.64 15.19 -6.75
N LEU A 133 1.03 16.28 -6.25
CA LEU A 133 1.37 16.85 -4.94
C LEU A 133 1.08 15.87 -3.80
N ALA A 134 -0.06 15.17 -3.83
CA ALA A 134 -0.39 14.15 -2.83
C ALA A 134 0.63 13.01 -2.82
N ALA A 135 1.04 12.53 -4.00
CA ALA A 135 2.08 11.52 -4.12
C ALA A 135 3.44 12.04 -3.61
N LEU A 136 3.82 13.26 -3.97
CA LEU A 136 5.08 13.86 -3.55
C LEU A 136 5.15 14.01 -2.03
N PHE A 137 4.08 14.51 -1.39
CA PHE A 137 4.02 14.63 0.06
C PHE A 137 4.03 13.27 0.76
N ALA A 138 3.29 12.28 0.24
CA ALA A 138 3.35 10.92 0.79
C ALA A 138 4.72 10.25 0.63
N ALA A 139 5.49 10.59 -0.43
CA ALA A 139 6.84 10.07 -0.63
C ALA A 139 7.84 10.62 0.40
N CYS A 140 7.67 11.88 0.80
CA CYS A 140 8.51 12.59 1.76
C CYS A 140 7.99 12.53 3.21
N ASP A 141 6.86 11.88 3.45
CA ASP A 141 6.27 11.77 4.78
C ASP A 141 7.16 10.93 5.71
N GLY A 142 7.51 11.51 6.87
CA GLY A 142 8.44 10.90 7.82
C GLY A 142 7.92 9.59 8.41
N LEU A 143 6.62 9.48 8.66
CA LEU A 143 6.02 8.25 9.20
C LEU A 143 6.12 7.13 8.17
N PHE A 144 5.72 7.37 6.92
CA PHE A 144 5.84 6.35 5.87
C PHE A 144 7.29 6.00 5.55
N LEU A 145 8.23 6.93 5.67
CA LEU A 145 9.65 6.64 5.48
C LEU A 145 10.18 5.72 6.58
N VAL A 146 9.89 6.02 7.85
CA VAL A 146 10.35 5.18 8.97
C VAL A 146 9.66 3.82 8.94
N GLU A 147 8.34 3.76 8.83
CA GLU A 147 7.56 2.51 8.86
C GLU A 147 7.91 1.55 7.72
N SER A 148 8.31 2.06 6.56
CA SER A 148 8.70 1.22 5.42
C SER A 148 10.15 0.75 5.44
N ARG A 149 11.03 1.40 6.21
CA ARG A 149 12.46 1.04 6.25
C ARG A 149 12.78 -0.06 7.25
N TYR A 150 11.84 -0.36 8.14
CA TYR A 150 11.95 -1.43 9.12
C TYR A 150 10.94 -2.52 8.79
N ALA A 151 11.19 -3.75 9.26
CA ALA A 151 10.31 -4.91 9.07
C ALA A 151 9.05 -4.82 9.95
N LEU A 152 8.21 -3.84 9.65
CA LEU A 152 6.98 -3.52 10.38
C LEU A 152 5.74 -3.92 9.56
N ASN A 153 4.64 -4.26 10.24
CA ASN A 153 3.42 -4.71 9.56
C ASN A 153 2.57 -3.58 8.97
N ASN A 154 2.67 -2.37 9.53
CA ASN A 154 1.76 -1.26 9.22
C ASN A 154 1.83 -0.84 7.74
N ILE A 155 3.00 -0.97 7.11
CA ILE A 155 3.18 -0.57 5.71
C ILE A 155 2.34 -1.42 4.74
N TYR A 156 2.27 -2.72 5.00
CA TYR A 156 1.44 -3.65 4.24
C TYR A 156 -0.05 -3.38 4.49
N LEU A 157 -0.41 -3.14 5.75
CA LEU A 157 -1.78 -2.86 6.17
C LEU A 157 -2.32 -1.62 5.45
N VAL A 158 -1.56 -0.54 5.47
CA VAL A 158 -1.94 0.71 4.80
C VAL A 158 -2.05 0.46 3.31
N LEU A 159 -1.03 -0.12 2.67
CA LEU A 159 -1.03 -0.33 1.21
C LEU A 159 -2.26 -1.12 0.74
N PHE A 160 -2.56 -2.26 1.35
CA PHE A 160 -3.72 -3.07 0.96
C PHE A 160 -5.05 -2.39 1.29
N GLY A 161 -5.13 -1.67 2.42
CA GLY A 161 -6.32 -0.91 2.80
C GLY A 161 -6.65 0.21 1.80
N ILE A 162 -5.65 1.02 1.42
CA ILE A 162 -5.84 2.11 0.45
C ILE A 162 -6.03 1.60 -0.98
N LEU A 163 -5.44 0.45 -1.34
CA LEU A 163 -5.75 -0.22 -2.60
C LEU A 163 -7.22 -0.69 -2.65
N GLY A 164 -7.72 -1.26 -1.55
CA GLY A 164 -9.13 -1.61 -1.41
C GLY A 164 -10.04 -0.41 -1.70
N GLN A 165 -9.77 0.72 -1.05
CA GLN A 165 -10.49 1.99 -1.26
C GLN A 165 -10.41 2.48 -2.72
N LEU A 166 -9.21 2.43 -3.31
CA LEU A 166 -8.99 2.85 -4.70
C LEU A 166 -9.81 2.00 -5.68
N PHE A 167 -9.86 0.70 -5.46
CA PHE A 167 -10.62 -0.21 -6.31
C PHE A 167 -12.13 -0.05 -6.14
N ILE A 168 -12.63 0.28 -4.95
CA ILE A 168 -14.03 0.69 -4.77
C ILE A 168 -14.33 1.93 -5.63
N LEU A 169 -13.52 2.98 -5.55
CA LEU A 169 -13.72 4.18 -6.38
C LEU A 169 -13.70 3.86 -7.87
N LYS A 170 -12.76 3.02 -8.32
CA LYS A 170 -12.71 2.56 -9.72
C LYS A 170 -13.93 1.72 -10.13
N SER A 171 -14.53 0.98 -9.20
CA SER A 171 -15.71 0.17 -9.47
C SER A 171 -16.95 1.03 -9.75
N VAL A 172 -17.07 2.20 -9.10
CA VAL A 172 -18.18 3.14 -9.30
C VAL A 172 -18.17 3.72 -10.72
N GLU A 173 -16.98 3.93 -11.28
CA GLU A 173 -16.80 4.47 -12.63
C GLU A 173 -16.88 3.42 -13.74
N ALA A 174 -16.95 2.13 -13.39
CA ALA A 174 -16.86 1.03 -14.33
C ALA A 174 -18.22 0.36 -14.53
N GLU A 175 -18.42 -0.19 -15.73
CA GLU A 175 -19.63 -0.93 -16.09
C GLU A 175 -19.33 -2.41 -16.40
N GLY A 176 -20.36 -3.25 -16.28
CA GLY A 176 -20.32 -4.67 -16.63
C GLY A 176 -19.19 -5.45 -15.92
N LYS A 177 -18.46 -6.28 -16.67
CA LYS A 177 -17.41 -7.16 -16.13
C LYS A 177 -16.27 -6.40 -15.43
N LYS A 178 -15.96 -5.18 -15.87
CA LYS A 178 -14.87 -4.38 -15.27
C LYS A 178 -15.21 -3.93 -13.86
N ARG A 179 -16.47 -3.58 -13.60
CA ARG A 179 -16.95 -3.25 -12.25
C ARG A 179 -16.71 -4.40 -11.28
N TRP A 180 -17.12 -5.62 -11.67
CA TRP A 180 -16.94 -6.82 -10.86
C TRP A 180 -15.47 -7.14 -10.61
N LEU A 181 -14.60 -6.97 -11.61
CA LEU A 181 -13.16 -7.12 -11.42
C LEU A 181 -12.64 -6.16 -10.33
N TRP A 182 -13.01 -4.88 -10.38
CA TRP A 182 -12.59 -3.91 -9.36
C TRP A 182 -13.15 -4.24 -7.98
N LEU A 183 -14.39 -4.73 -7.88
CA LEU A 183 -14.97 -5.16 -6.60
C LEU A 183 -14.25 -6.38 -6.02
N ILE A 184 -13.87 -7.36 -6.85
CA ILE A 184 -13.08 -8.51 -6.42
C ILE A 184 -11.71 -8.05 -5.91
N LEU A 185 -11.03 -7.19 -6.66
CA LEU A 185 -9.74 -6.63 -6.25
C LEU A 185 -9.86 -5.80 -4.96
N ALA A 186 -10.94 -5.06 -4.79
CA ALA A 186 -11.24 -4.34 -3.55
C ALA A 186 -11.40 -5.30 -2.36
N GLY A 187 -12.17 -6.37 -2.54
CA GLY A 187 -12.36 -7.42 -1.54
C GLY A 187 -11.04 -8.09 -1.16
N ILE A 188 -10.17 -8.39 -2.13
CA ILE A 188 -8.82 -8.91 -1.87
C ILE A 188 -7.99 -7.91 -1.07
N GLY A 189 -8.01 -6.63 -1.43
CA GLY A 189 -7.28 -5.57 -0.70
C GLY A 189 -7.74 -5.43 0.75
N PHE A 190 -9.04 -5.33 0.99
CA PHE A 190 -9.57 -5.25 2.36
C PHE A 190 -9.35 -6.53 3.15
N GLY A 191 -9.53 -7.70 2.53
CA GLY A 191 -9.24 -9.00 3.14
C GLY A 191 -7.77 -9.13 3.52
N ALA A 192 -6.84 -8.71 2.65
CA ALA A 192 -5.42 -8.69 2.94
C ALA A 192 -5.08 -7.73 4.08
N SER A 193 -5.67 -6.53 4.11
CA SER A 193 -5.50 -5.58 5.22
C SER A 193 -5.97 -6.17 6.56
N ALA A 194 -7.14 -6.80 6.60
CA ALA A 194 -7.65 -7.49 7.78
C ALA A 194 -6.79 -8.69 8.19
N ALA A 195 -6.22 -9.41 7.21
CA ALA A 195 -5.31 -10.54 7.43
C ALA A 195 -3.90 -10.14 7.86
N ILE A 196 -3.59 -8.84 7.96
CA ILE A 196 -2.37 -8.31 8.59
C ILE A 196 -2.61 -7.92 10.04
N LYS A 197 -3.69 -7.19 10.29
CA LYS A 197 -4.08 -6.73 11.63
C LYS A 197 -5.57 -6.48 11.62
N TRP A 198 -6.24 -6.76 12.74
CA TRP A 198 -7.67 -6.49 12.90
C TRP A 198 -8.02 -5.01 12.68
N ASN A 199 -7.10 -4.09 12.97
CA ASN A 199 -7.26 -2.66 12.66
C ASN A 199 -7.43 -2.38 11.16
N GLY A 200 -7.03 -3.29 10.28
CA GLY A 200 -7.27 -3.20 8.84
C GLY A 200 -8.76 -3.15 8.48
N LEU A 201 -9.65 -3.69 9.33
CA LEU A 201 -11.10 -3.60 9.13
C LEU A 201 -11.62 -2.16 9.13
N TRP A 202 -10.90 -1.21 9.74
CA TRP A 202 -11.27 0.21 9.72
C TRP A 202 -11.23 0.82 8.32
N PHE A 203 -10.40 0.30 7.40
CA PHE A 203 -10.42 0.75 6.00
C PHE A 203 -11.73 0.39 5.32
N LEU A 204 -12.23 -0.83 5.56
CA LEU A 204 -13.51 -1.30 5.04
C LEU A 204 -14.68 -0.52 5.66
N PHE A 205 -14.66 -0.35 6.98
CA PHE A 205 -15.67 0.42 7.71
C PHE A 205 -15.74 1.86 7.21
N GLY A 206 -14.60 2.56 7.11
CA GLY A 206 -14.56 3.94 6.62
C GLY A 206 -15.06 4.07 5.18
N THR A 207 -14.80 3.07 4.33
CA THR A 207 -15.33 3.03 2.95
C THR A 207 -16.86 2.95 2.95
N TYR A 208 -17.43 2.01 3.71
CA TYR A 208 -18.88 1.86 3.79
C TYR A 208 -19.54 3.09 4.42
N LEU A 209 -18.92 3.70 5.42
CA LEU A 209 -19.43 4.93 6.03
C LEU A 209 -19.57 6.05 4.98
N ILE A 210 -18.54 6.25 4.15
CA ILE A 210 -18.59 7.25 3.05
C ILE A 210 -19.69 6.92 2.05
N LEU A 211 -19.86 5.65 1.68
CA LEU A 211 -20.92 5.22 0.75
C LEU A 211 -22.32 5.46 1.34
N ILE A 212 -22.52 5.15 2.62
CA ILE A 212 -23.78 5.39 3.34
C ILE A 212 -24.08 6.89 3.40
N CYS A 213 -23.09 7.72 3.74
CA CYS A 213 -23.24 9.18 3.73
C CYS A 213 -23.60 9.70 2.33
N GLY A 214 -22.95 9.21 1.27
CA GLY A 214 -23.26 9.57 -0.11
C GLY A 214 -24.68 9.18 -0.51
N TRP A 215 -25.12 7.98 -0.14
CA TRP A 215 -26.50 7.52 -0.34
C TRP A 215 -27.51 8.40 0.41
N ALA A 216 -27.27 8.70 1.69
CA ALA A 216 -28.14 9.56 2.49
C ALA A 216 -28.30 10.96 1.89
N VAL A 217 -27.20 11.56 1.40
CA VAL A 217 -27.25 12.87 0.71
C VAL A 217 -28.08 12.79 -0.57
N SER A 218 -27.88 11.76 -1.39
CA SER A 218 -28.68 11.58 -2.61
C SER A 218 -30.17 11.37 -2.33
N PHE A 219 -30.50 10.67 -1.24
CA PHE A 219 -31.88 10.44 -0.82
C PHE A 219 -32.56 11.75 -0.39
N ILE A 220 -31.88 12.59 0.40
CA ILE A 220 -32.41 13.90 0.82
C ILE A 220 -32.60 14.84 -0.37
N GLN A 221 -31.68 14.83 -1.34
CA GLN A 221 -31.79 15.64 -2.55
C GLN A 221 -32.91 15.17 -3.47
N GLY A 222 -33.12 13.85 -3.58
CA GLY A 222 -34.24 13.26 -4.33
C GLY A 222 -35.59 13.73 -3.81
N ASN A 223 -35.82 13.65 -2.49
CA ASN A 223 -37.10 14.07 -1.89
C ASN A 223 -37.41 15.56 -2.06
N LYS A 224 -36.38 16.43 -2.07
CA LYS A 224 -36.60 17.88 -2.31
C LYS A 224 -37.03 18.21 -3.75
N GLY A 225 -36.58 17.43 -4.72
CA GLY A 225 -36.97 17.62 -6.12
C GLY A 225 -38.43 17.24 -6.39
N ASP A 226 -38.98 16.33 -5.60
CA ASP A 226 -40.37 15.88 -5.72
C ASP A 226 -41.36 16.84 -5.02
N GLU A 227 -40.94 17.50 -3.93
CA GLU A 227 -41.74 18.52 -3.22
C GLU A 227 -41.84 19.86 -3.99
N GLU A 228 -40.85 20.24 -4.79
CA GLU A 228 -40.91 21.46 -5.63
C GLU A 228 -41.76 21.28 -6.90
N GLN A 229 -42.15 20.05 -7.25
CA GLN A 229 -42.96 19.74 -8.43
C GLN A 229 -44.46 19.49 -8.13
N SER A 230 -44.87 19.48 -6.85
CA SER A 230 -46.26 19.34 -6.39
C SER A 230 -46.89 20.66 -5.98
#